data_AF-A0A1C4VUC7-F1
#
_entry.id   AF-A0A1C4VUC7-F1
#
_cell.length_a   1.000
_cell.length_b   1.000
_cell.length_c   1.000
_cell.angle_alpha   90.00
_cell.angle_beta   90.00
_cell.angle_gamma   90.00
#
_symmetry.space_group_name_H-M   'P 1'
#
loop_
_entity.id
_entity.type
_entity.pdbx_description
1 polymer ?
#
loop_
_entity_poly.entity_id
_entity_poly.type
_entity_poly.pdbx_seq_one_letter_code
_entity_poly.pdbx_strand_id
1 'polypeptide(L)'
;MTAGLLLSLAGLALVDSTSIGTLFIPVWLLLAPGTVNARRILVYLGTIAVFYFAVGLLLAVGGSRLADVFGGALDNRPVLWAQLVLGVGLFALSFRYDGKRRPRGGGVLRWRDRVTAGDSSARWLVGLALLAALAEMATMLPYLGAVGLLTTSGLGAAEIVGLLAGYCLVMVLPAVLLLGARMAWPSLVEPVLVRLNAWIVRHSGGMLGWILGIAGFLLARDAAIRLGLFD
;
A
#
# COMPACT_ATOMS: atom_id res chain seq x y z
N MET A 1 -5.28 -11.22 24.60
CA MET A 1 -4.42 -10.98 23.41
C MET A 1 -3.26 -11.97 23.39
N THR A 2 -2.98 -12.61 22.24
CA THR A 2 -1.86 -13.56 22.10
C THR A 2 -0.58 -12.83 21.70
N ALA A 3 0.57 -13.26 22.22
CA ALA A 3 1.87 -12.67 21.86
C ALA A 3 2.18 -12.80 20.35
N GLY A 4 1.72 -13.88 19.72
CA GLY A 4 1.85 -14.09 18.28
C GLY A 4 1.16 -13.00 17.45
N LEU A 5 -0.05 -12.58 17.84
CA LEU A 5 -0.79 -11.52 17.14
C LEU A 5 -0.06 -10.18 17.22
N LEU A 6 0.45 -9.81 18.39
CA LEU A 6 1.23 -8.59 18.57
C LEU A 6 2.51 -8.60 17.72
N LEU A 7 3.20 -9.75 17.67
CA LEU A 7 4.42 -9.90 16.88
C LEU A 7 4.13 -9.82 15.37
N SER A 8 3.04 -10.43 14.90
CA SER A 8 2.59 -10.33 13.52
C SER A 8 2.20 -8.90 13.15
N LEU A 9 1.45 -8.20 14.01
CA LEU A 9 1.08 -6.79 13.79
C LEU A 9 2.31 -5.88 13.77
N ALA A 10 3.26 -6.09 14.68
CA ALA A 10 4.51 -5.33 14.70
C ALA A 10 5.33 -5.59 13.42
N GLY A 11 5.45 -6.84 12.99
CA GLY A 11 6.13 -7.20 11.75
C GLY A 11 5.47 -6.55 10.52
N LEU A 12 4.14 -6.63 10.40
CA LEU A 12 3.40 -6.01 9.31
C LEU A 12 3.53 -4.48 9.33
N ALA A 13 3.43 -3.85 10.51
CA ALA A 13 3.60 -2.41 10.66
C ALA A 13 5.01 -1.96 10.27
N LEU A 14 6.04 -2.75 10.58
CA LEU A 14 7.42 -2.47 10.15
C LEU A 14 7.56 -2.56 8.63
N VAL A 15 7.01 -3.60 8.00
CA VAL A 15 6.98 -3.71 6.54
C VAL A 15 6.30 -2.48 5.92
N ASP A 16 5.15 -2.07 6.45
CA ASP A 16 4.39 -0.92 5.97
C ASP A 16 5.09 0.43 6.23
N SER A 17 5.83 0.54 7.34
CA SER A 17 6.65 1.72 7.67
C SER A 17 7.83 1.93 6.71
N THR A 18 8.27 0.84 6.04
CA THR A 18 9.33 0.88 5.03
C THR A 18 8.79 1.01 3.60
N SER A 19 7.46 1.08 3.45
CA SER A 19 6.84 1.24 2.14
C SER A 19 7.22 2.60 1.51
N ILE A 20 7.15 2.63 0.18
CA ILE A 20 7.49 3.84 -0.57
C ILE A 20 6.59 5.01 -0.13
N GLY A 21 5.30 4.82 0.11
CA GLY A 21 4.41 5.93 0.49
C GLY A 21 4.72 6.56 1.85
N THR A 22 5.15 5.75 2.83
CA THR A 22 5.34 6.17 4.22
C THR A 22 6.73 6.73 4.50
N LEU A 23 7.79 6.21 3.87
CA LEU A 23 9.16 6.68 4.11
C LEU A 23 9.72 7.57 3.00
N PHE A 24 9.37 7.33 1.73
CA PHE A 24 9.95 8.07 0.61
C PHE A 24 9.57 9.55 0.62
N ILE A 25 8.29 9.86 0.84
CA ILE A 25 7.80 11.24 0.81
C ILE A 25 8.41 12.05 1.97
N PRO A 26 8.45 11.56 3.23
CA PRO A 26 9.17 12.24 4.29
C PRO A 26 10.66 12.43 4.02
N VAL A 27 11.37 11.41 3.52
CA VAL A 27 12.79 11.52 3.18
C VAL A 27 13.01 12.57 2.09
N TRP A 28 12.13 12.62 1.08
CA TRP A 28 12.19 13.62 0.03
C TRP A 28 11.93 15.04 0.57
N LEU A 29 10.94 15.21 1.44
CA LEU A 29 10.65 16.49 2.10
C LEU A 29 11.78 16.95 3.02
N LEU A 30 12.49 16.03 3.68
CA LEU A 30 13.66 16.33 4.52
C LEU A 30 14.90 16.74 3.70
N LEU A 31 14.96 16.34 2.43
CA LEU A 31 16.03 16.69 1.49
C LEU A 31 15.69 17.89 0.61
N ALA A 32 14.49 18.46 0.74
CA ALA A 32 14.10 19.64 -0.03
C ALA A 32 15.01 20.83 0.33
N PRO A 33 15.49 21.61 -0.67
CA PRO A 33 16.37 22.74 -0.41
C PRO A 33 15.65 23.80 0.44
N GLY A 34 16.23 24.15 1.59
CA GLY A 34 15.68 25.13 2.54
C GLY A 34 15.71 24.65 4.00
N THR A 35 15.04 25.39 4.88
CA THR A 35 14.87 25.00 6.29
C THR A 35 13.84 23.88 6.43
N VAL A 36 14.15 22.89 7.26
CA VAL A 36 13.24 21.76 7.52
C VAL A 36 11.99 22.27 8.24
N ASN A 37 10.85 22.20 7.56
CA ASN A 37 9.56 22.59 8.12
C ASN A 37 8.92 21.42 8.87
N ALA A 38 9.35 21.19 10.12
CA ALA A 38 8.85 20.10 10.96
C ALA A 38 7.31 20.05 11.02
N ARG A 39 6.66 21.20 11.10
CA ARG A 39 5.19 21.32 11.07
C ARG A 39 4.57 20.68 9.82
N ARG A 40 5.13 20.91 8.63
CA ARG A 40 4.58 20.34 7.37
C ARG A 40 4.72 18.82 7.35
N ILE A 41 5.85 18.31 7.82
CA ILE A 41 6.12 16.87 7.87
C ILE A 41 5.22 16.19 8.90
N LEU A 42 5.04 16.78 10.08
CA LEU A 42 4.12 16.28 11.10
C LEU A 42 2.66 16.31 10.65
N VAL A 43 2.22 17.36 9.93
CA VAL A 43 0.87 17.42 9.34
C VAL A 43 0.69 16.32 8.29
N TYR A 44 1.71 16.07 7.46
CA TYR A 44 1.67 14.97 6.48
C TYR A 44 1.56 13.60 7.17
N LEU A 45 2.43 13.33 8.16
CA LEU A 45 2.41 12.07 8.90
C LEU A 45 1.12 11.87 9.69
N GLY A 46 0.59 12.94 10.30
CA GLY A 46 -0.70 12.93 10.98
C GLY A 46 -1.85 12.65 10.01
N THR A 47 -1.85 13.28 8.83
CA THR A 47 -2.87 13.04 7.79
C THR A 47 -2.87 11.57 7.35
N ILE A 48 -1.69 10.99 7.09
CA ILE A 48 -1.59 9.58 6.72
C ILE A 48 -2.04 8.67 7.85
N ALA A 49 -1.59 8.91 9.09
CA ALA A 49 -1.99 8.09 10.23
C ALA A 49 -3.51 8.10 10.42
N VAL A 50 -4.14 9.28 10.37
CA VAL A 50 -5.59 9.44 10.50
C VAL A 50 -6.32 8.79 9.33
N PHE A 51 -5.82 8.97 8.10
CA PHE A 51 -6.42 8.37 6.91
C PHE A 51 -6.41 6.84 7.00
N TYR A 52 -5.26 6.23 7.29
CA TYR A 52 -5.14 4.79 7.45
C TYR A 52 -6.04 4.31 8.58
N PHE A 53 -6.01 4.96 9.74
CA PHE A 53 -6.85 4.61 10.88
C PHE A 53 -8.35 4.66 10.53
N ALA A 54 -8.81 5.69 9.83
CA ALA A 54 -10.19 5.82 9.37
C ALA A 54 -10.57 4.72 8.37
N VAL A 55 -9.69 4.40 7.42
CA VAL A 55 -9.88 3.28 6.47
C VAL A 55 -9.94 1.95 7.23
N GLY A 56 -9.07 1.74 8.21
CA GLY A 56 -9.06 0.52 9.02
C GLY A 56 -10.32 0.35 9.84
N LEU A 57 -10.82 1.43 10.44
CA LEU A 57 -12.13 1.47 11.10
C LEU A 57 -13.27 1.12 10.12
N LEU A 58 -13.26 1.75 8.95
CA LEU A 58 -14.27 1.51 7.92
C LEU A 58 -14.25 0.06 7.43
N LEU A 59 -13.07 -0.53 7.29
CA LEU A 59 -12.90 -1.94 6.94
C LEU A 59 -13.25 -2.88 8.11
N ALA A 60 -12.96 -2.51 9.35
CA ALA A 60 -13.30 -3.32 10.51
C ALA A 60 -14.81 -3.37 10.75
N VAL A 61 -15.52 -2.25 10.54
CA VAL A 61 -16.97 -2.14 10.69
C VAL A 61 -17.71 -2.61 9.44
N GLY A 62 -17.20 -2.25 8.27
CA GLY A 62 -17.81 -2.55 6.97
C GLY A 62 -17.48 -3.94 6.47
N GLY A 63 -16.32 -4.51 6.83
CA GLY A 63 -15.81 -5.77 6.30
C GLY A 63 -16.71 -6.96 6.61
N SER A 64 -17.32 -7.04 7.80
CA SER A 64 -18.29 -8.10 8.13
C SER A 64 -19.57 -7.96 7.30
N ARG A 65 -20.12 -6.74 7.18
CA ARG A 65 -21.31 -6.47 6.36
C ARG A 65 -21.07 -6.68 4.87
N LEU A 66 -19.87 -6.32 4.38
CA LEU A 66 -19.46 -6.55 3.00
C LEU A 66 -19.26 -8.06 2.78
N ALA A 67 -18.59 -8.77 3.67
CA ALA A 67 -18.40 -10.22 3.56
C ALA A 67 -19.72 -10.99 3.57
N ASP A 68 -20.72 -10.58 4.37
CA ASP A 68 -22.02 -11.23 4.41
C ASP A 68 -22.84 -10.98 3.13
N VAL A 69 -22.77 -9.75 2.58
CA VAL A 69 -23.47 -9.39 1.33
C VAL A 69 -22.79 -9.99 0.10
N PHE A 70 -21.45 -10.01 0.08
CA PHE A 70 -20.67 -10.54 -1.04
C PHE A 70 -20.46 -12.06 -0.94
N GLY A 71 -20.55 -12.69 0.25
CA GLY A 71 -20.35 -14.13 0.42
C GLY A 71 -21.28 -14.97 -0.44
N GLY A 72 -22.56 -14.62 -0.50
CA GLY A 72 -23.52 -15.26 -1.40
C GLY A 72 -23.31 -14.93 -2.89
N ALA A 73 -22.59 -13.84 -3.20
CA ALA A 73 -22.32 -13.42 -4.57
C ALA A 73 -20.98 -13.97 -5.13
N LEU A 74 -19.98 -14.19 -4.26
CA LEU A 74 -18.62 -14.61 -4.59
C LEU A 74 -18.50 -16.09 -4.94
N ASP A 75 -19.40 -16.94 -4.42
CA ASP A 75 -19.45 -18.37 -4.78
C ASP A 75 -20.16 -18.63 -6.13
N ASN A 76 -20.63 -17.58 -6.81
CA ASN A 76 -21.18 -17.73 -8.14
C ASN A 76 -20.06 -18.00 -9.16
N ARG A 77 -20.18 -19.10 -9.92
CA ARG A 77 -19.25 -19.47 -11.01
C ARG A 77 -18.80 -18.29 -11.90
N PRO A 78 -19.69 -17.37 -12.35
CA PRO A 78 -19.27 -16.20 -13.14
C PRO A 78 -18.33 -15.26 -12.41
N VAL A 79 -18.52 -15.08 -11.09
CA VAL A 79 -17.69 -14.21 -10.25
C VAL A 79 -16.31 -14.81 -10.03
N LEU A 80 -16.24 -16.13 -9.82
CA LEU A 80 -14.97 -16.86 -9.75
C LEU A 80 -14.18 -16.81 -11.06
N TRP A 81 -14.85 -16.93 -12.21
CA TRP A 81 -14.21 -16.73 -13.51
C TRP A 81 -13.72 -15.29 -13.71
N ALA A 82 -14.50 -14.29 -13.29
CA ALA A 82 -14.07 -12.89 -13.33
C ALA A 82 -12.85 -12.65 -12.43
N GLN A 83 -12.84 -13.24 -11.22
CA GLN A 83 -11.71 -13.21 -10.29
C GLN A 83 -10.46 -13.85 -10.90
N LEU A 84 -10.61 -15.00 -11.56
CA LEU A 84 -9.53 -15.69 -12.25
C LEU A 84 -8.94 -14.84 -13.38
N VAL A 85 -9.79 -14.27 -14.24
CA VAL A 85 -9.36 -13.37 -15.33
C VAL A 85 -8.66 -12.14 -14.79
N LEU A 86 -9.16 -11.56 -13.69
CA LEU A 86 -8.53 -10.42 -13.02
C LEU A 86 -7.15 -10.79 -12.48
N GLY A 87 -7.03 -11.92 -11.77
CA GLY A 87 -5.77 -12.41 -11.22
C GLY A 87 -4.73 -12.68 -12.31
N VAL A 88 -5.11 -13.37 -13.38
CA VAL A 88 -4.25 -13.62 -14.55
C VAL A 88 -3.87 -12.32 -15.25
N GLY A 89 -4.81 -11.37 -15.38
CA GLY A 89 -4.56 -10.06 -15.95
C GLY A 89 -3.52 -9.27 -15.15
N LEU A 90 -3.65 -9.21 -13.83
CA LEU A 90 -2.70 -8.57 -12.93
C LEU A 90 -1.32 -9.24 -12.97
N PHE A 91 -1.29 -10.56 -12.98
CA PHE A 91 -0.06 -11.33 -13.14
C PHE A 91 0.61 -11.03 -14.48
N ALA A 92 -0.12 -10.98 -15.59
CA ALA A 92 0.42 -10.62 -16.89
C ALA A 92 0.92 -9.16 -16.95
N LEU A 93 0.20 -8.24 -16.30
CA LEU A 93 0.59 -6.83 -16.17
C LEU A 93 1.86 -6.63 -15.34
N SER A 94 2.16 -7.53 -14.40
CA SER A 94 3.39 -7.50 -13.62
C SER A 94 4.65 -7.49 -14.51
N PHE A 95 4.66 -8.32 -15.56
CA PHE A 95 5.76 -8.42 -16.52
C PHE A 95 5.94 -7.16 -17.37
N ARG A 96 4.88 -6.35 -17.55
CA ARG A 96 4.99 -5.04 -18.21
C ARG A 96 5.58 -3.96 -17.29
N TYR A 97 5.45 -4.12 -15.98
CA TYR A 97 6.05 -3.25 -14.97
C TYR A 97 7.46 -3.71 -14.54
N ASP A 98 8.02 -4.73 -15.20
CA ASP A 98 9.36 -5.23 -14.92
C ASP A 98 10.45 -4.23 -15.38
N GLY A 99 10.96 -3.46 -14.41
CA GLY A 99 12.32 -2.94 -14.24
C GLY A 99 13.02 -2.11 -15.34
N LYS A 100 12.79 -2.37 -16.63
CA LYS A 100 13.59 -1.81 -17.74
C LYS A 100 13.06 -0.49 -18.30
N ARG A 101 11.86 -0.04 -17.92
CA ARG A 101 11.29 1.21 -18.43
C ARG A 101 10.76 2.08 -17.29
N ARG A 102 11.66 2.85 -16.69
CA ARG A 102 11.31 4.02 -15.86
C ARG A 102 10.33 4.95 -16.58
N PRO A 103 9.53 5.69 -15.81
CA PRO A 103 9.85 7.11 -15.69
C PRO A 103 10.05 7.55 -14.23
N ARG A 104 11.15 8.29 -14.05
CA ARG A 104 11.49 9.08 -12.86
C ARG A 104 10.34 10.04 -12.51
N GLY A 105 9.97 10.11 -11.22
CA GLY A 105 9.66 11.35 -10.49
C GLY A 105 8.84 12.47 -11.14
N GLY A 106 7.91 12.15 -12.04
CA GLY A 106 7.13 13.15 -12.78
C GLY A 106 5.84 12.58 -13.38
N GLY A 107 5.35 11.47 -12.82
CA GLY A 107 4.17 10.76 -13.30
C GLY A 107 2.96 11.68 -13.45
N VAL A 108 2.66 12.48 -12.44
CA VAL A 108 1.50 13.38 -12.46
C VAL A 108 1.61 14.51 -13.50
N LEU A 109 2.83 15.00 -13.79
CA LEU A 109 3.04 16.13 -14.70
C LEU A 109 3.15 15.71 -16.18
N ARG A 110 3.80 14.57 -16.50
CA ARG A 110 3.85 14.03 -17.88
C ARG A 110 2.63 13.18 -18.27
N TRP A 111 1.84 12.72 -17.30
CA TRP A 111 0.55 12.09 -17.57
C TRP A 111 -0.52 13.10 -17.96
N ARG A 112 -0.44 14.32 -17.44
CA ARG A 112 -1.27 15.44 -17.87
C ARG A 112 -1.11 15.71 -19.37
N ASP A 113 0.13 15.66 -19.88
CA ASP A 113 0.43 15.86 -21.30
C ASP A 113 -0.13 14.76 -22.23
N ARG A 114 -0.35 13.53 -21.71
CA ARG A 114 -0.96 12.43 -22.47
C ARG A 114 -2.49 12.40 -22.40
N VAL A 115 -3.10 13.03 -21.39
CA VAL A 115 -4.55 13.21 -21.31
C VAL A 115 -5.02 14.37 -22.23
N THR A 116 -4.14 15.34 -22.50
CA THR A 116 -4.38 16.38 -23.52
C THR A 116 -4.17 15.91 -24.96
N ALA A 117 -3.62 14.72 -25.19
CA ALA A 117 -3.42 14.13 -26.51
C ALA A 117 -4.60 13.21 -26.91
N GLY A 118 -5.82 13.77 -26.89
CA GLY A 118 -6.90 13.54 -27.85
C GLY A 118 -7.48 12.15 -28.15
N ASP A 119 -6.94 11.00 -27.73
CA ASP A 119 -7.46 9.70 -28.20
C ASP A 119 -7.25 8.52 -27.23
N SER A 120 -7.54 8.73 -25.94
CA SER A 120 -7.63 7.61 -24.99
C SER A 120 -9.09 7.30 -24.70
N SER A 121 -9.59 6.18 -25.24
CA SER A 121 -10.96 5.71 -24.99
C SER A 121 -11.22 5.63 -23.48
N ALA A 122 -12.41 6.02 -23.02
CA ALA A 122 -12.78 6.00 -21.60
C ALA A 122 -12.48 4.65 -20.91
N ARG A 123 -12.53 3.53 -21.65
CA ARG A 123 -12.16 2.19 -21.17
C ARG A 123 -10.68 2.04 -20.81
N TRP A 124 -9.78 2.68 -21.55
CA TRP A 124 -8.35 2.69 -21.25
C TRP A 124 -8.05 3.51 -19.99
N LEU A 125 -8.71 4.66 -19.83
CA LEU A 125 -8.61 5.50 -18.64
C LEU A 125 -9.16 4.80 -17.40
N VAL A 126 -10.30 4.11 -17.51
CA VAL A 126 -10.86 3.28 -16.44
C VAL A 126 -9.93 2.13 -16.09
N GLY A 127 -9.41 1.39 -17.08
CA GLY A 127 -8.44 0.31 -16.83
C GLY A 127 -7.17 0.79 -16.12
N LEU A 128 -6.69 1.98 -16.47
CA LEU A 128 -5.51 2.60 -15.87
C LEU A 128 -5.77 3.09 -14.45
N ALA A 129 -6.94 3.68 -14.20
CA ALA A 129 -7.37 4.08 -12.86
C ALA A 129 -7.59 2.87 -11.95
N LEU A 130 -8.17 1.79 -12.47
CA LEU A 130 -8.33 0.52 -11.74
C LEU A 130 -6.97 -0.10 -11.42
N LEU A 131 -6.03 -0.11 -12.35
CA LEU A 131 -4.67 -0.60 -12.09
C LEU A 131 -3.91 0.26 -11.08
N ALA A 132 -4.06 1.58 -11.13
CA ALA A 132 -3.48 2.49 -10.14
C ALA A 132 -4.11 2.27 -8.76
N ALA A 133 -5.43 2.10 -8.67
CA ALA A 133 -6.13 1.78 -7.44
C ALA A 133 -5.75 0.39 -6.89
N LEU A 134 -5.58 -0.60 -7.76
CA LEU A 134 -5.08 -1.93 -7.41
C LEU A 134 -3.63 -1.90 -6.94
N ALA A 135 -2.78 -1.08 -7.57
CA ALA A 135 -1.40 -0.88 -7.14
C ALA A 135 -1.32 -0.18 -5.77
N GLU A 136 -2.14 0.86 -5.55
CA GLU A 136 -2.31 1.51 -4.25
C GLU A 136 -2.83 0.53 -3.18
N MET A 137 -3.83 -0.27 -3.52
CA MET A 137 -4.34 -1.33 -2.63
C MET A 137 -3.29 -2.40 -2.33
N ALA A 138 -2.47 -2.77 -3.31
CA ALA A 138 -1.45 -3.78 -3.11
C ALA A 138 -0.28 -3.23 -2.28
N THR A 139 -0.03 -1.91 -2.29
CA THR A 139 0.87 -1.29 -1.31
C THR A 139 0.25 -1.21 0.10
N MET A 140 -1.08 -1.30 0.23
CA MET A 140 -1.77 -1.45 1.51
C MET A 140 -1.94 -2.91 1.96
N LEU A 141 -1.45 -3.92 1.21
CA LEU A 141 -1.60 -5.33 1.56
C LEU A 141 -1.19 -5.67 3.01
N PRO A 142 -0.04 -5.16 3.53
CA PRO A 142 0.32 -5.39 4.93
C PRO A 142 -0.74 -4.87 5.90
N TYR A 143 -1.29 -3.67 5.61
CA TYR A 143 -2.34 -3.05 6.41
C TYR A 143 -3.66 -3.81 6.32
N LEU A 144 -4.08 -4.22 5.13
CA LEU A 144 -5.29 -5.02 4.92
C LEU A 144 -5.19 -6.37 5.63
N GLY A 145 -4.02 -7.02 5.58
CA GLY A 145 -3.73 -8.24 6.34
C GLY A 145 -3.82 -8.01 7.85
N ALA A 146 -3.28 -6.91 8.36
CA ALA A 146 -3.37 -6.54 9.77
C ALA A 146 -4.84 -6.32 10.21
N VAL A 147 -5.64 -5.60 9.41
CA VAL A 147 -7.08 -5.41 9.68
C VAL A 147 -7.80 -6.75 9.69
N GLY A 148 -7.55 -7.63 8.72
CA GLY A 148 -8.15 -8.96 8.64
C GLY A 148 -7.79 -9.86 9.84
N LEU A 149 -6.53 -9.81 10.30
CA LEU A 149 -6.12 -10.49 11.53
C LEU A 149 -6.87 -9.95 12.74
N LEU A 150 -7.01 -8.63 12.87
CA LEU A 150 -7.70 -8.00 13.99
C LEU A 150 -9.19 -8.39 14.05
N THR A 151 -9.87 -8.40 12.92
CA THR A 151 -11.32 -8.71 12.86
C THR A 151 -11.62 -10.19 13.05
N THR A 152 -10.69 -11.09 12.73
CA THR A 152 -10.87 -12.54 12.87
C THR A 152 -10.39 -13.10 14.22
N SER A 153 -9.72 -12.29 15.03
CA SER A 153 -9.12 -12.73 16.31
C SER A 153 -10.08 -12.73 17.51
N GLY A 154 -11.38 -12.49 17.29
CA GLY A 154 -12.39 -12.45 18.35
C GLY A 154 -12.21 -11.30 19.36
N LEU A 155 -11.50 -10.24 18.96
CA LEU A 155 -11.21 -9.09 19.81
C LEU A 155 -12.44 -8.18 19.97
N GLY A 156 -12.54 -7.51 21.11
CA GLY A 156 -13.55 -6.48 21.33
C GLY A 156 -13.32 -5.25 20.44
N ALA A 157 -14.36 -4.49 20.14
CA ALA A 157 -14.26 -3.30 19.28
C ALA A 157 -13.21 -2.29 19.80
N ALA A 158 -13.16 -2.06 21.12
CA ALA A 158 -12.17 -1.18 21.73
C ALA A 158 -10.72 -1.67 21.55
N GLU A 159 -10.49 -2.98 21.59
CA GLU A 159 -9.16 -3.57 21.37
C GLU A 159 -8.73 -3.42 19.90
N ILE A 160 -9.64 -3.66 18.96
CA ILE A 160 -9.38 -3.46 17.52
C ILE A 160 -8.99 -2.00 17.26
N VAL A 161 -9.75 -1.05 17.83
CA VAL A 161 -9.46 0.39 17.72
C VAL A 161 -8.10 0.73 18.31
N GLY A 162 -7.80 0.23 19.52
CA GLY A 162 -6.50 0.46 20.16
C GLY A 162 -5.33 -0.11 19.37
N LEU A 163 -5.49 -1.30 18.81
CA LEU A 163 -4.46 -1.96 18.00
C LEU A 163 -4.26 -1.32 16.64
N LEU A 164 -5.34 -0.86 15.99
CA LEU A 164 -5.25 -0.06 14.76
C LEU A 164 -4.50 1.25 15.01
N ALA A 165 -4.82 1.95 16.10
CA ALA A 165 -4.11 3.17 16.49
C ALA A 165 -2.62 2.88 16.74
N GLY A 166 -2.31 1.82 17.51
CA GLY A 166 -0.95 1.37 17.76
C GLY A 166 -0.19 1.02 16.47
N TYR A 167 -0.83 0.30 15.56
CA TYR A 167 -0.28 -0.01 14.24
C TYR A 167 0.07 1.26 13.46
N CYS A 168 -0.87 2.22 13.36
CA CYS A 168 -0.63 3.48 12.65
C CYS A 168 0.50 4.30 13.28
N LEU A 169 0.64 4.27 14.61
CA LEU A 169 1.76 4.92 15.30
C LEU A 169 3.11 4.27 14.97
N VAL A 170 3.19 2.94 15.04
CA VAL A 170 4.40 2.20 14.66
C VAL A 170 4.76 2.47 13.19
N MET A 171 3.76 2.58 12.32
CA MET A 171 3.93 2.87 10.89
C MET A 171 4.60 4.24 10.65
N VAL A 172 4.21 5.29 11.38
CA VAL A 172 4.78 6.65 11.20
C VAL A 172 6.04 6.91 12.02
N LEU A 173 6.30 6.08 13.03
CA LEU A 173 7.40 6.26 13.98
C LEU A 173 8.77 6.41 13.30
N PRO A 174 9.18 5.62 12.30
CA PRO A 174 10.47 5.80 11.65
C PRO A 174 10.64 7.19 11.00
N ALA A 175 9.57 7.72 10.39
CA ALA A 175 9.61 9.04 9.76
C ALA A 175 9.70 10.17 10.81
N VAL A 176 9.02 10.03 11.95
CA VAL A 176 9.13 10.96 13.08
C VAL A 176 10.55 10.93 13.66
N LEU A 177 11.14 9.74 13.82
CA LEU A 177 12.52 9.58 14.29
C LEU A 177 13.53 10.21 13.32
N LEU A 178 13.36 10.01 12.01
CA LEU A 178 14.21 10.64 10.98
C LEU A 178 14.10 12.16 11.00
N LEU A 179 12.89 12.70 11.18
CA LEU A 179 12.68 14.13 11.35
C LEU A 179 13.43 14.67 12.58
N GLY A 180 13.25 14.03 13.74
CA GLY A 180 13.95 14.41 14.98
C GLY A 180 15.47 14.35 14.82
N ALA A 181 15.99 13.28 14.22
CA ALA A 181 17.41 13.12 13.95
C ALA A 181 17.94 14.21 12.99
N ARG A 182 17.20 14.55 11.92
CA ARG A 182 17.60 15.60 10.97
C ARG A 182 17.58 17.00 11.59
N MET A 183 16.75 17.24 12.60
CA MET A 183 16.73 18.48 13.37
C MET A 183 17.87 18.56 14.39
N ALA A 184 18.19 17.45 15.06
CA ALA A 184 19.26 17.39 16.08
C ALA A 184 20.68 17.37 15.46
N TRP A 185 20.87 16.61 14.38
CA TRP A 185 22.19 16.38 13.75
C TRP A 185 22.12 16.54 12.22
N PRO A 186 21.90 17.77 11.72
CA PRO A 186 21.69 18.01 10.30
C PRO A 186 22.85 17.51 9.42
N SER A 187 24.10 17.76 9.83
CA SER A 187 25.31 17.39 9.07
C SER A 187 25.57 15.88 9.00
N LEU A 188 25.13 15.11 10.01
CA LEU A 188 25.33 13.66 10.06
C LEU A 188 24.22 12.90 9.32
N VAL A 189 22.99 13.41 9.39
CA VAL A 189 21.80 12.72 8.86
C VAL A 189 21.60 13.00 7.38
N GLU A 190 21.97 14.18 6.88
CA GLU A 190 21.81 14.55 5.47
C GLU A 190 22.52 13.60 4.49
N PRO A 191 23.78 13.17 4.70
CA PRO A 191 24.41 12.16 3.85
C PRO A 191 23.68 10.82 3.85
N VAL A 192 23.10 10.42 4.99
CA VAL A 192 22.34 9.17 5.13
C VAL A 192 21.01 9.27 4.37
N LEU A 193 20.29 10.38 4.51
CA LEU A 193 19.06 10.63 3.78
C LEU A 193 19.29 10.63 2.26
N VAL A 194 20.38 11.23 1.79
CA VAL A 194 20.75 11.21 0.36
C VAL A 194 21.01 9.77 -0.11
N ARG A 195 21.75 8.96 0.66
CA ARG A 195 21.97 7.54 0.34
C ARG A 195 20.68 6.74 0.34
N LEU A 196 19.80 6.95 1.32
CA LEU A 196 18.50 6.31 1.41
C LEU A 196 17.64 6.68 0.19
N ASN A 197 17.53 7.97 -0.15
CA ASN A 197 16.81 8.42 -1.33
C ASN A 197 17.36 7.78 -2.62
N ALA A 198 18.69 7.76 -2.79
CA ALA A 198 19.33 7.13 -3.94
C ALA A 198 19.14 5.60 -3.96
N TRP A 199 19.09 4.94 -2.80
CA TRP A 199 18.82 3.51 -2.68
C TRP A 199 17.36 3.21 -3.04
N ILE A 200 16.40 3.95 -2.48
CA ILE A 200 14.96 3.81 -2.77
C ILE A 200 14.72 4.01 -4.26
N VAL A 201 15.26 5.08 -4.85
CA VAL A 201 15.11 5.38 -6.29
C VAL A 201 15.71 4.29 -7.18
N ARG A 202 16.74 3.58 -6.72
CA ARG A 202 17.36 2.46 -7.45
C ARG A 202 16.56 1.15 -7.32
N HIS A 203 15.98 0.88 -6.16
CA HIS A 203 15.29 -0.40 -5.88
C HIS A 203 13.78 -0.36 -6.09
N SER A 204 13.17 0.83 -6.24
CA SER A 204 11.72 0.99 -6.41
C SER A 204 11.20 0.59 -7.80
N GLY A 205 12.08 0.44 -8.80
CA GLY A 205 11.70 0.25 -10.19
C GLY A 205 10.99 -1.08 -10.52
N GLY A 206 11.03 -2.07 -9.63
CA GLY A 206 10.43 -3.40 -9.85
C GLY A 206 9.48 -3.88 -8.77
N MET A 207 9.35 -3.14 -7.66
CA MET A 207 8.58 -3.63 -6.50
C MET A 207 7.07 -3.67 -6.77
N LEU A 208 6.55 -2.70 -7.52
CA LEU A 208 5.15 -2.72 -7.96
C LEU A 208 4.85 -3.90 -8.89
N GLY A 209 5.76 -4.21 -9.83
CA GLY A 209 5.65 -5.39 -10.70
C GLY A 209 5.59 -6.67 -9.86
N TRP A 210 6.52 -6.85 -8.92
CA TRP A 210 6.52 -8.01 -8.03
C TRP A 210 5.26 -8.14 -7.18
N ILE A 211 4.78 -7.04 -6.61
CA ILE A 211 3.55 -7.01 -5.80
C ILE A 211 2.33 -7.37 -6.67
N LEU A 212 2.20 -6.76 -7.85
CA LEU A 212 1.15 -7.09 -8.83
C LEU A 212 1.21 -8.57 -9.26
N GLY A 213 2.42 -9.10 -9.42
CA GLY A 213 2.67 -10.51 -9.75
C GLY A 213 2.20 -11.45 -8.65
N ILE A 214 2.66 -11.24 -7.41
CA ILE A 214 2.26 -12.07 -6.27
C ILE A 214 0.76 -11.97 -6.02
N ALA A 215 0.20 -10.75 -5.98
CA ALA A 215 -1.22 -10.55 -5.74
C ALA A 215 -2.07 -11.19 -6.86
N GLY A 216 -1.72 -10.96 -8.13
CA GLY A 216 -2.40 -11.55 -9.28
C GLY A 216 -2.35 -13.09 -9.28
N PHE A 217 -1.19 -13.67 -8.94
CA PHE A 217 -1.04 -15.11 -8.82
C PHE A 217 -1.90 -15.70 -7.70
N LEU A 218 -1.90 -15.10 -6.50
CA LEU A 218 -2.69 -15.57 -5.37
C LEU A 218 -4.19 -15.49 -5.67
N LEU A 219 -4.64 -14.39 -6.28
CA LEU A 219 -6.03 -14.20 -6.73
C LEU A 219 -6.45 -15.26 -7.75
N ALA A 220 -5.61 -15.51 -8.75
CA ALA A 220 -5.87 -16.51 -9.78
C ALA A 220 -5.90 -17.93 -9.20
N ARG A 221 -4.97 -18.24 -8.30
CA ARG A 221 -4.87 -19.54 -7.63
C ARG A 221 -6.11 -19.82 -6.78
N ASP A 222 -6.53 -18.87 -5.94
CA ASP A 222 -7.73 -19.04 -5.10
C ASP A 222 -8.98 -19.30 -5.95
N ALA A 223 -9.18 -18.52 -7.02
CA ALA A 223 -10.30 -18.71 -7.94
C ALA A 223 -10.24 -20.08 -8.64
N ALA A 224 -9.05 -20.51 -9.06
CA ALA A 224 -8.89 -21.79 -9.76
C ALA A 224 -9.18 -23.00 -8.86
N ILE A 225 -8.76 -22.95 -7.59
CA ILE A 225 -9.09 -23.98 -6.59
C ILE A 225 -10.61 -24.02 -6.36
N ARG A 226 -11.24 -22.86 -6.15
CA ARG A 226 -12.71 -22.78 -5.95
C ARG A 226 -13.53 -23.22 -7.17
N LEU A 227 -12.95 -23.10 -8.37
CA LEU A 227 -13.56 -23.61 -9.62
C LEU A 227 -13.31 -25.11 -9.84
N GLY A 228 -12.50 -25.77 -9.01
CA GLY A 228 -12.13 -27.17 -9.20
C GLY A 228 -11.22 -27.41 -10.40
N LEU A 229 -10.42 -26.40 -10.80
CA LEU A 229 -9.46 -26.53 -11.90
C LEU A 229 -8.16 -27.23 -11.47
N PHE A 230 -7.95 -27.39 -10.16
CA PHE A 230 -6.83 -28.10 -9.56
C PHE A 230 -7.35 -28.92 -8.37
N ASP A 231 -6.92 -30.18 -8.27
CA ASP A 231 -7.19 -31.08 -7.13
C ASP A 231 -6.25 -30.80 -5.94
#